data_AF-A0A016V009-F1
#
_entry.id   AF-A0A016V009-F1
#
_cell.length_a   1.000
_cell.length_b   1.000
_cell.length_c   1.000
_cell.angle_alpha   90.00
_cell.angle_beta   90.00
_cell.angle_gamma   90.00
#
_symmetry.space_group_name_H-M   'P 1'
#
loop_
_entity.id
_entity.type
_entity.pdbx_description
1 polymer ?
#
loop_
_entity_poly.entity_id
_entity_poly.type
_entity_poly.pdbx_seq_one_letter_code
_entity_poly.pdbx_strand_id
1 'polypeptide(L)'
;MNFSPHSEHCFRFKTELEVDRLDCERHLGLSSLEWELGMRPDEVLQCVRRLREVDDETRQNLRGLGIKLSFNPNVFVMSDGRISVPLNWI
;
A
#
# COMPACT_ATOMS: atom_id res chain seq x y z
N MET A 1 7.43 -37.24 1.48
CA MET A 1 7.54 -35.77 1.44
C MET A 1 6.16 -35.24 1.10
N ASN A 2 5.41 -34.80 2.11
CA ASN A 2 4.08 -34.23 1.90
C ASN A 2 4.25 -32.74 1.59
N PHE A 3 4.18 -32.38 0.31
CA PHE A 3 4.02 -30.97 -0.08
C PHE A 3 2.56 -30.61 0.14
N SER A 4 2.30 -29.80 1.17
CA SER A 4 0.99 -29.21 1.40
C SER A 4 0.74 -28.12 0.34
N PRO A 5 -0.24 -28.26 -0.57
CA PRO A 5 -0.46 -27.31 -1.67
C PRO A 5 -1.08 -25.96 -1.23
N HIS A 6 -1.39 -25.78 0.06
CA HIS A 6 -1.95 -24.52 0.56
C HIS A 6 -0.92 -23.37 0.70
N SER A 7 0.38 -23.66 0.63
CA SER A 7 1.42 -22.65 0.85
C SER A 7 1.75 -21.81 -0.39
N GLU A 8 1.45 -22.33 -1.59
CA GLU A 8 1.86 -21.69 -2.86
C GLU A 8 0.98 -20.48 -3.22
N HIS A 9 -0.31 -20.53 -2.87
CA HIS A 9 -1.25 -19.45 -3.14
C HIS A 9 -0.94 -18.21 -2.29
N CYS A 10 -0.57 -18.40 -1.02
CA CYS A 10 -0.22 -17.32 -0.10
C CYS A 10 1.10 -16.64 -0.49
N PHE A 11 2.02 -17.37 -1.13
CA PHE A 11 3.29 -16.81 -1.59
C PHE A 11 3.12 -15.93 -2.83
N ARG A 12 2.31 -16.35 -3.81
CA ARG A 12 2.06 -15.56 -5.03
C ARG A 12 1.42 -14.20 -4.73
N PHE A 13 0.41 -14.16 -3.86
CA PHE A 13 -0.26 -12.91 -3.51
C PHE A 13 0.67 -11.92 -2.80
N LYS A 14 1.59 -12.41 -1.96
CA LYS A 14 2.61 -11.56 -1.35
C LYS A 14 3.54 -10.96 -2.39
N THR A 15 4.01 -11.76 -3.35
CA THR A 15 4.90 -11.27 -4.40
C THR A 15 4.21 -10.24 -5.30
N GLU A 16 2.96 -10.47 -5.69
CA GLU A 16 2.23 -9.54 -6.56
C GLU A 16 1.98 -8.21 -5.85
N LEU A 17 1.56 -8.25 -4.57
CA LEU A 17 1.40 -7.07 -3.73
C LEU A 17 2.71 -6.31 -3.54
N GLU A 18 3.83 -7.01 -3.33
CA GLU A 18 5.15 -6.40 -3.21
C GLU A 18 5.60 -5.73 -4.51
N VAL A 19 5.32 -6.34 -5.67
CA VAL A 19 5.61 -5.75 -6.98
C VAL A 19 4.77 -4.51 -7.23
N ASP A 20 3.44 -4.58 -7.03
CA ASP A 20 2.54 -3.43 -7.14
C ASP A 20 2.93 -2.33 -6.15
N ARG A 21 3.31 -2.70 -4.92
CA ARG A 21 3.80 -1.76 -3.91
C ARG A 21 5.05 -1.03 -4.41
N LEU A 22 6.08 -1.75 -4.83
CA LEU A 22 7.33 -1.14 -5.29
C LEU A 22 7.12 -0.29 -6.54
N ASP A 23 6.26 -0.73 -7.47
CA ASP A 23 5.89 0.05 -8.64
C ASP A 23 5.18 1.33 -8.23
N CYS A 24 4.20 1.26 -7.32
CA CYS A 24 3.46 2.40 -6.79
C CYS A 24 4.37 3.36 -6.01
N GLU A 25 5.22 2.86 -5.11
CA GLU A 25 6.22 3.65 -4.40
C GLU A 25 7.12 4.41 -5.37
N ARG A 26 7.59 3.76 -6.43
CA ARG A 26 8.42 4.39 -7.45
C ARG A 26 7.64 5.32 -8.37
N HIS A 27 6.38 5.01 -8.68
CA HIS A 27 5.52 5.82 -9.52
C HIS A 27 5.17 7.11 -8.80
N LEU A 28 4.62 7.04 -7.60
CA LEU A 28 4.29 8.20 -6.78
C LEU A 28 5.52 8.86 -6.15
N GLY A 29 6.65 8.17 -6.13
CA GLY A 29 7.87 8.64 -5.47
C GLY A 29 7.72 8.68 -3.96
N LEU A 30 6.96 7.73 -3.38
CA LEU A 30 6.80 7.59 -1.93
C LEU A 30 8.12 7.19 -1.29
N SER A 31 8.37 7.64 -0.07
CA SER A 31 9.54 7.19 0.70
C SER A 31 9.37 5.78 1.25
N SER A 32 8.13 5.41 1.62
CA SER A 32 7.76 4.07 2.07
C SER A 32 6.24 3.91 1.99
N LEU A 33 5.76 2.74 1.57
CA LEU A 33 4.35 2.37 1.64
C LEU A 33 4.17 1.18 2.59
N GLU A 34 3.45 1.41 3.68
CA GLU A 34 3.13 0.40 4.69
C GLU A 34 1.63 0.31 4.93
N TRP A 35 1.19 -0.78 5.55
CA TRP A 35 -0.21 -0.99 5.90
C TRP A 35 -0.32 -1.68 7.26
N GLU A 36 -1.45 -1.49 7.95
CA GLU A 36 -1.69 -2.15 9.23
C GLU A 36 -1.77 -3.68 9.11
N LEU A 37 -1.21 -4.36 10.11
CA LEU A 37 -1.30 -5.81 10.25
C LEU A 37 -2.76 -6.22 10.45
N GLY A 38 -3.23 -7.16 9.63
CA GLY A 38 -4.63 -7.60 9.60
C GLY A 38 -5.42 -7.04 8.43
N MET A 39 -4.86 -6.10 7.66
CA MET A 39 -5.44 -5.71 6.37
C MET A 39 -5.41 -6.85 5.37
N ARG A 40 -6.49 -6.96 4.58
CA ARG A 40 -6.56 -7.93 3.50
C ARG A 40 -5.66 -7.46 2.35
N PRO A 41 -4.82 -8.33 1.79
CA PRO A 41 -3.94 -7.97 0.69
C PRO A 41 -4.72 -7.48 -0.53
N ASP A 42 -5.91 -8.03 -0.80
CA ASP A 42 -6.79 -7.58 -1.89
C ASP A 42 -7.19 -6.10 -1.76
N GLU A 43 -7.54 -5.64 -0.56
CA GLU A 43 -7.92 -4.26 -0.28
C GLU A 43 -6.72 -3.32 -0.45
N VAL A 44 -5.55 -3.74 0.06
CA VAL A 44 -4.30 -3.00 -0.10
C VAL A 44 -3.95 -2.90 -1.58
N LEU A 45 -4.05 -3.99 -2.34
CA LEU A 45 -3.79 -4.02 -3.78
C LEU A 45 -4.71 -3.05 -4.52
N GLN A 46 -6.01 -3.04 -4.21
CA GLN A 46 -6.95 -2.08 -4.77
C GLN A 46 -6.55 -0.64 -4.46
N CYS A 47 -6.15 -0.35 -3.21
CA CYS A 47 -5.70 0.99 -2.83
C CYS A 47 -4.44 1.40 -3.56
N VAL A 48 -3.45 0.51 -3.66
CA VAL A 48 -2.18 0.72 -4.36
C VAL A 48 -2.42 1.01 -5.84
N ARG A 49 -3.35 0.29 -6.47
CA ARG A 49 -3.76 0.55 -7.87
C ARG A 49 -4.45 1.90 -8.02
N ARG A 50 -5.38 2.25 -7.13
CA ARG A 50 -6.02 3.58 -7.14
C ARG A 50 -5.03 4.70 -6.90
N LEU A 51 -4.08 4.51 -5.98
CA LEU A 51 -2.95 5.42 -5.73
C LEU A 51 -2.15 5.65 -7.01
N ARG A 52 -1.88 4.60 -7.78
CA ARG A 52 -1.18 4.71 -9.06
C ARG A 52 -1.95 5.54 -10.09
N GLU A 53 -3.27 5.54 -10.01
CA GLU A 53 -4.17 6.25 -10.93
C GLU A 53 -4.56 7.67 -10.48
N VAL A 54 -4.02 8.17 -9.35
CA VAL A 54 -4.31 9.54 -8.90
C VAL A 54 -3.71 10.59 -9.84
N ASP A 55 -4.33 11.77 -9.86
CA ASP A 55 -3.86 12.92 -10.61
C ASP A 55 -2.42 13.32 -10.24
N ASP A 56 -1.73 13.91 -11.20
CA ASP A 56 -0.33 14.31 -11.07
C ASP A 56 -0.11 15.28 -9.90
N GLU A 57 -1.10 16.12 -9.57
CA GLU A 57 -1.07 17.01 -8.40
C GLU A 57 -1.00 16.22 -7.08
N THR A 58 -1.90 15.26 -6.88
CA THR A 58 -1.89 14.38 -5.70
C THR A 58 -0.59 13.60 -5.64
N ARG A 59 -0.12 13.11 -6.78
CA ARG A 59 1.18 12.43 -6.89
C ARG A 59 2.34 13.31 -6.44
N GLN A 60 2.37 14.58 -6.85
CA GLN A 60 3.40 15.53 -6.43
C GLN A 60 3.33 15.80 -4.92
N ASN A 61 2.13 15.91 -4.36
CA ASN A 61 1.93 16.12 -2.92
C ASN A 61 2.38 14.93 -2.08
N LEU A 62 2.24 13.70 -2.59
CA LEU A 62 2.65 12.48 -1.90
C LEU A 62 4.12 12.12 -2.10
N ARG A 63 4.79 12.76 -3.08
CA ARG A 63 6.17 12.49 -3.41
C ARG A 63 7.11 12.82 -2.24
N GLY A 64 7.91 11.84 -1.85
CA GLY A 64 8.84 11.91 -0.73
C GLY A 64 8.21 11.61 0.63
N LEU A 65 6.90 11.34 0.69
CA LEU A 65 6.20 11.02 1.93
C LEU A 65 6.11 9.51 2.14
N GLY A 66 6.12 9.10 3.40
CA GLY A 66 5.77 7.72 3.76
C GLY A 66 4.26 7.61 3.96
N ILE A 67 3.59 6.68 3.30
CA ILE A 67 2.16 6.43 3.50
C ILE A 67 1.97 5.17 4.32
N LYS A 68 1.08 5.25 5.31
CA LYS A 68 0.62 4.12 6.11
C LYS A 68 -0.88 3.95 5.93
N LEU A 69 -1.28 2.86 5.28
CA LEU A 69 -2.69 2.47 5.20
C LEU A 69 -3.13 1.97 6.58
N SER A 70 -4.15 2.62 7.13
CA SER A 70 -4.73 2.29 8.43
C SER A 70 -6.24 2.08 8.32
N PHE A 71 -6.82 1.32 9.25
CA PHE A 71 -8.28 1.18 9.35
C PHE A 71 -8.95 2.47 9.85
N ASN A 72 -8.14 3.42 10.34
CA ASN A 72 -8.59 4.73 10.76
C ASN A 72 -9.27 5.48 9.60
N PRO A 73 -10.52 5.93 9.75
CA PRO A 73 -11.22 6.71 8.73
C PRO A 73 -10.69 8.14 8.59
N ASN A 74 -9.74 8.54 9.42
CA ASN A 74 -9.15 9.87 9.41
C ASN A 74 -7.76 9.83 8.80
N VAL A 75 -7.48 10.82 7.94
CA VAL A 75 -6.13 11.09 7.44
C VAL A 75 -5.40 11.95 8.46
N PHE A 76 -4.22 11.52 8.89
CA PHE A 76 -3.40 12.32 9.80
C PHE A 76 -1.91 12.04 9.60
N VAL A 77 -1.09 13.07 9.85
CA VAL A 77 0.37 12.94 9.83
C VAL A 77 0.84 12.31 11.15
N MET A 78 1.59 11.24 11.05
CA MET A 78 2.28 10.59 12.15
C MET A 78 3.54 11.38 12.54
N SER A 79 3.94 11.26 13.80
CA SER A 79 5.12 11.95 14.34
C SER A 79 6.45 11.58 13.65
N ASP A 80 6.50 10.47 12.91
CA ASP A 80 7.63 10.01 12.10
C ASP A 80 7.70 10.68 10.71
N GLY A 81 6.78 11.60 10.39
CA GLY A 81 6.68 12.26 9.09
C GLY A 81 5.93 11.43 8.03
N ARG A 82 5.32 10.31 8.43
CA ARG A 82 4.47 9.48 7.58
C ARG A 82 3.02 9.94 7.64
N ILE A 83 2.24 9.74 6.59
CA ILE A 83 0.81 10.02 6.58
C ILE A 83 0.05 8.72 6.78
N SER A 84 -0.77 8.68 7.81
CA SER A 84 -1.73 7.61 8.03
C SER A 84 -3.02 7.92 7.28
N VAL A 85 -3.48 6.97 6.46
CA VAL A 85 -4.61 7.19 5.55
C VAL A 85 -5.56 6.00 5.54
N PRO A 86 -6.87 6.22 5.40
CA PRO A 86 -7.80 5.12 5.19
C PRO A 86 -7.61 4.48 3.81
N LEU A 87 -7.87 3.18 3.73
CA LEU A 87 -7.92 2.44 2.46
C LEU A 87 -8.88 3.10 1.45
N ASN A 88 -10.01 3.63 1.92
CA ASN A 88 -11.02 4.25 1.06
C ASN A 88 -10.84 5.77 0.86
N TRP A 89 -9.62 6.31 1.03
CA TRP A 89 -9.37 7.74 0.89
C TRP A 89 -9.43 8.20 -0.57
N ILE A 90 -8.68 7.51 -1.43
CA ILE A 90 -8.69 7.73 -2.88
C ILE A 90 -9.96 7.12 -3.45
#